data_AF-A0A8B7DWU1-F1
#
_entry.id   AF-A0A8B7DWU1-F1
#
_cell.length_a   1.000
_cell.length_b   1.000
_cell.length_c   1.000
_cell.angle_alpha   90.00
_cell.angle_beta   90.00
_cell.angle_gamma   90.00
#
_symmetry.space_group_name_H-M   'P 1'
#
loop_
_entity.id
_entity.type
_entity.pdbx_description
1 polymer ?
#
loop_
_entity_poly.entity_id
_entity_poly.type
_entity_poly.pdbx_seq_one_letter_code
_entity_poly.pdbx_strand_id
1 'polypeptide(L)'
;MRVKRLKHCKKIVNFYKTTFGFRQPFQVLGEDNPHHFFVSTQDKELCDQLKKIPGVPLLYIHYNSLVLEKPSKGTLDRGDQIDSVKTMTSSVEKERLQQLKKLQNVEEEKEPRPKRRKVKGVNPLAMKKKKKKAKDSIPIKDANSIKKRRKKKRKIAAHVLQELKKMKNSSTDIDVVQ
;
A
#
# COMPACT_ATOMS: atom_id res chain seq x y z
N MET A 1 -0.15 -23.20 3.55
CA MET A 1 0.64 -22.50 4.59
C MET A 1 2.00 -21.97 4.12
N ARG A 2 2.78 -22.73 3.34
CA ARG A 2 4.16 -22.34 2.91
C ARG A 2 4.26 -20.99 2.20
N VAL A 3 3.35 -20.68 1.27
CA VAL A 3 3.39 -19.41 0.49
C VAL A 3 3.19 -18.17 1.37
N LYS A 4 2.30 -18.23 2.38
CA LYS A 4 2.05 -17.10 3.28
C LYS A 4 3.27 -16.83 4.17
N ARG A 5 3.88 -17.90 4.72
CA ARG A 5 5.12 -17.81 5.50
C ARG A 5 6.26 -17.22 4.67
N LEU A 6 6.46 -17.70 3.44
CA LEU A 6 7.47 -17.16 2.55
C LEU A 6 7.25 -15.67 2.26
N LYS A 7 6.00 -15.26 1.99
CA LYS A 7 5.67 -13.83 1.79
C LYS A 7 5.96 -13.01 3.05
N HIS A 8 5.67 -13.54 4.24
CA HIS A 8 5.94 -12.86 5.50
C HIS A 8 7.45 -12.69 5.75
N CYS A 9 8.22 -13.78 5.67
CA CYS A 9 9.68 -13.74 5.79
C CYS A 9 10.28 -12.80 4.75
N LYS A 10 9.85 -12.87 3.48
CA LYS A 10 10.31 -11.95 2.42
C LYS A 10 10.03 -10.49 2.77
N LYS A 11 8.86 -10.18 3.33
CA LYS A 11 8.53 -8.81 3.75
C LYS A 11 9.47 -8.33 4.86
N ILE A 12 9.73 -9.15 5.87
CA ILE A 12 10.61 -8.78 6.99
C ILE A 12 12.06 -8.64 6.51
N VAL A 13 12.57 -9.61 5.74
CA VAL A 13 13.93 -9.55 5.20
C VAL A 13 14.11 -8.32 4.30
N ASN A 14 13.12 -8.00 3.45
CA ASN A 14 13.20 -6.81 2.61
C ASN A 14 13.27 -5.52 3.44
N PHE A 15 12.54 -5.42 4.54
CA PHE A 15 12.64 -4.28 5.46
C PHE A 15 14.08 -4.10 5.96
N TYR A 16 14.72 -5.16 6.46
CA TYR A 16 16.11 -5.08 6.94
C TYR A 16 17.13 -4.80 5.83
N LYS A 17 16.86 -5.23 4.60
CA LYS A 17 17.69 -4.90 3.43
C LYS A 17 17.65 -3.42 3.08
N THR A 18 16.46 -2.81 3.06
CA THR A 18 16.29 -1.41 2.61
C THR A 18 16.69 -0.40 3.66
N THR A 19 16.36 -0.67 4.93
CA THR A 19 16.62 0.25 6.04
C THR A 19 18.04 0.11 6.55
N PHE A 20 18.45 -1.11 6.92
CA PHE A 20 19.72 -1.41 7.57
C PHE A 20 20.82 -1.93 6.62
N GLY A 21 20.54 -2.23 5.35
CA GLY A 21 21.60 -2.59 4.39
C GLY A 21 22.09 -4.05 4.45
N PHE A 22 21.29 -4.96 5.03
CA PHE A 22 21.62 -6.39 5.11
C PHE A 22 21.97 -6.98 3.72
N ARG A 23 23.13 -7.64 3.61
CA ARG A 23 23.56 -8.39 2.42
C ARG A 23 23.76 -9.86 2.77
N GLN A 24 23.70 -10.72 1.76
CA GLN A 24 24.06 -12.13 1.90
C GLN A 24 25.59 -12.27 1.71
N PRO A 25 26.29 -13.16 2.43
CA PRO A 25 25.83 -14.08 3.49
C PRO A 25 25.67 -13.42 4.87
N PHE A 26 24.82 -13.98 5.74
CA PHE A 26 24.57 -13.45 7.09
C PHE A 26 25.52 -14.11 8.12
N GLN A 27 26.10 -13.35 9.05
CA GLN A 27 27.10 -13.80 10.06
C GLN A 27 26.61 -13.53 11.52
N VAL A 28 27.41 -13.66 12.61
CA VAL A 28 26.96 -13.63 14.06
C VAL A 28 27.69 -12.60 14.96
N LEU A 29 27.03 -12.18 16.07
CA LEU A 29 26.92 -10.84 16.71
C LEU A 29 27.89 -10.41 17.83
N GLY A 30 28.02 -9.08 18.00
CA GLY A 30 28.57 -8.30 19.14
C GLY A 30 27.55 -7.26 19.68
N GLU A 31 27.98 -6.15 20.32
CA GLU A 31 27.09 -5.20 21.05
C GLU A 31 26.16 -4.35 20.17
N ASP A 32 26.70 -3.79 19.08
CA ASP A 32 25.92 -3.26 17.97
C ASP A 32 25.78 -4.33 16.88
N ASN A 33 24.88 -4.12 15.91
CA ASN A 33 24.78 -4.99 14.73
C ASN A 33 25.36 -4.33 13.45
N PRO A 34 26.65 -3.91 13.42
CA PRO A 34 27.24 -3.25 12.26
C PRO A 34 27.38 -4.20 11.06
N HIS A 35 27.55 -5.49 11.33
CA HIS A 35 27.75 -6.51 10.30
C HIS A 35 26.45 -7.19 9.86
N HIS A 36 25.29 -6.68 10.29
CA HIS A 36 23.98 -7.12 9.80
C HIS A 36 23.74 -8.63 9.98
N PHE A 37 23.90 -9.07 11.21
CA PHE A 37 23.75 -10.43 11.66
C PHE A 37 22.28 -10.80 11.93
N PHE A 38 21.94 -12.06 11.70
CA PHE A 38 20.68 -12.67 12.12
C PHE A 38 20.92 -13.53 13.35
N VAL A 39 20.18 -13.29 14.42
CA VAL A 39 20.32 -14.09 15.64
C VAL A 39 19.23 -15.15 15.69
N SER A 40 19.64 -16.40 15.84
CA SER A 40 18.74 -17.52 16.05
C SER A 40 18.86 -18.06 17.47
N THR A 41 17.85 -17.83 18.32
CA THR A 41 17.81 -18.33 19.69
C THR A 41 16.40 -18.80 20.06
N GLN A 42 16.31 -19.75 20.99
CA GLN A 42 15.06 -20.17 21.61
C GLN A 42 14.83 -19.54 22.98
N ASP A 43 15.88 -19.00 23.58
CA ASP A 43 15.82 -18.43 24.91
C ASP A 43 15.05 -17.12 24.87
N LYS A 44 13.94 -17.08 25.61
CA LYS A 44 13.02 -15.94 25.61
C LYS A 44 13.66 -14.70 26.24
N GLU A 45 14.42 -14.88 27.32
CA GLU A 45 15.10 -13.80 28.02
C GLU A 45 16.13 -13.12 27.12
N LEU A 46 16.95 -13.92 26.41
CA LEU A 46 17.90 -13.42 25.43
C LEU A 46 17.19 -12.73 24.26
N CYS A 47 16.09 -13.29 23.76
CA CYS A 47 15.25 -12.63 22.76
C CYS A 47 14.79 -11.24 23.22
N ASP A 48 14.31 -11.11 24.45
CA ASP A 48 13.78 -9.84 24.96
C ASP A 48 14.89 -8.81 25.20
N GLN A 49 16.10 -9.25 25.56
CA GLN A 49 17.29 -8.40 25.58
C GLN A 49 17.67 -7.92 24.18
N LEU A 50 17.74 -8.82 23.20
CA LEU A 50 18.12 -8.50 21.82
C LEU A 50 17.10 -7.60 21.11
N LYS A 51 15.80 -7.68 21.45
CA LYS A 51 14.77 -6.79 20.91
C LYS A 51 14.96 -5.32 21.27
N LYS A 52 15.66 -5.03 22.37
CA LYS A 52 15.99 -3.66 22.79
C LYS A 52 16.97 -3.01 21.81
N ILE A 53 17.83 -3.81 21.19
CA ILE A 53 18.81 -3.35 20.20
C ILE A 53 18.10 -3.19 18.86
N PRO A 54 18.11 -1.99 18.26
CA PRO A 54 17.47 -1.76 16.98
C PRO A 54 18.27 -2.41 15.84
N GLY A 55 17.58 -3.02 14.87
CA GLY A 55 18.24 -3.59 13.68
C GLY A 55 18.71 -5.04 13.82
N VAL A 56 18.22 -5.77 14.84
CA VAL A 56 18.51 -7.20 15.03
C VAL A 56 17.30 -8.05 14.61
N PRO A 57 17.39 -8.80 13.51
CA PRO A 57 16.39 -9.80 13.15
C PRO A 57 16.55 -11.07 13.99
N LEU A 58 15.45 -11.52 14.60
CA LEU A 58 15.41 -12.71 15.45
C LEU A 58 14.70 -13.89 14.78
N LEU A 59 15.30 -15.06 14.86
CA LEU A 59 14.81 -16.33 14.34
C LEU A 59 14.65 -17.35 15.48
N TYR A 60 13.57 -18.12 15.48
CA TYR A 60 13.39 -19.23 16.40
C TYR A 60 12.69 -20.40 15.71
N ILE A 61 12.85 -21.61 16.24
CA ILE A 61 12.18 -22.80 15.70
C ILE A 61 10.90 -23.01 16.49
N HIS A 62 9.76 -23.04 15.81
CA HIS A 62 8.48 -23.38 16.42
C HIS A 62 7.92 -24.65 15.76
N TYR A 63 7.86 -25.75 16.52
CA TYR A 63 7.65 -27.10 15.99
C TYR A 63 8.62 -27.38 14.83
N ASN A 64 8.13 -27.79 13.65
CA ASN A 64 8.95 -28.11 12.49
C ASN A 64 9.14 -26.89 11.56
N SER A 65 9.15 -25.67 12.11
CA SER A 65 9.10 -24.44 11.32
C SER A 65 9.92 -23.30 11.93
N LEU A 66 10.93 -22.80 11.19
CA LEU A 66 11.62 -21.54 11.49
C LEU A 66 10.69 -20.32 11.37
N VAL A 67 10.54 -19.56 12.44
CA VAL A 67 9.77 -18.31 12.48
C VAL A 67 10.76 -17.15 12.56
N LEU A 68 10.63 -16.21 11.63
CA LEU A 68 11.31 -14.93 11.68
C LEU A 68 10.40 -13.94 12.41
N GLU A 69 10.88 -13.36 13.49
CA GLU A 69 10.11 -12.40 14.27
C GLU A 69 9.91 -11.10 13.49
N LYS A 70 8.81 -10.40 13.81
CA LYS A 70 8.59 -9.05 13.30
C LYS A 70 9.61 -8.09 13.94
N PRO A 71 10.03 -7.04 13.22
CA PRO A 71 10.93 -6.03 13.80
C PRO A 71 10.32 -5.42 15.06
N SER A 72 11.18 -5.18 16.06
CA SER A 72 10.78 -4.53 17.31
C SER A 72 10.37 -3.08 17.05
N LYS A 73 9.62 -2.47 17.99
CA LYS A 73 9.19 -1.08 17.86
C LYS A 73 10.38 -0.12 17.70
N GLY A 74 11.42 -0.27 18.51
CA GLY A 74 12.64 0.54 18.38
C GLY A 74 13.34 0.38 17.03
N THR A 75 13.29 -0.83 16.44
CA THR A 75 13.80 -1.06 15.08
C THR A 75 12.96 -0.34 14.03
N LEU A 76 11.63 -0.35 14.17
CA LEU A 76 10.72 0.36 13.27
C LEU A 76 10.95 1.87 13.35
N ASP A 77 11.00 2.44 14.56
CA ASP A 77 11.21 3.87 14.77
C ASP A 77 12.54 4.35 14.16
N ARG A 78 13.61 3.56 14.32
CA ARG A 78 14.90 3.82 13.67
C ARG A 78 14.82 3.66 12.15
N GLY A 79 14.08 2.67 11.65
CA GLY A 79 13.81 2.49 10.23
C GLY A 79 13.11 3.71 9.62
N ASP A 80 12.07 4.21 10.29
CA ASP A 80 11.33 5.41 9.87
C ASP A 80 12.20 6.67 9.90
N GLN A 81 13.09 6.80 10.89
CA GLN A 81 14.09 7.88 10.93
C GLN A 81 15.03 7.80 9.73
N ILE A 82 15.61 6.63 9.46
CA ILE A 82 16.51 6.41 8.33
C ILE A 82 15.80 6.69 7.00
N ASP A 83 14.57 6.21 6.85
CA ASP A 83 13.77 6.39 5.64
C ASP A 83 13.37 7.87 5.46
N SER A 84 13.09 8.59 6.55
CA SER A 84 12.87 10.04 6.48
C SER A 84 14.13 10.73 5.96
N VAL A 85 15.30 10.47 6.54
CA VAL A 85 16.57 11.08 6.10
C VAL A 85 16.86 10.78 4.63
N LYS A 86 16.63 9.55 4.17
CA LYS A 86 16.81 9.15 2.75
C LYS A 86 15.83 9.81 1.79
N THR A 87 14.60 10.07 2.23
CA THR A 87 13.52 10.59 1.38
C THR A 87 13.44 12.12 1.42
N MET A 88 13.95 12.74 2.48
CA MET A 88 13.90 14.19 2.63
C MET A 88 14.76 14.88 1.56
N THR A 89 14.23 15.99 1.04
CA THR A 89 14.95 16.89 0.14
C THR A 89 15.93 17.76 0.92
N SER A 90 17.04 18.11 0.27
CA SER A 90 18.05 19.02 0.82
C SER A 90 17.44 20.42 1.08
N SER A 91 18.05 21.22 1.95
CA SER A 91 17.56 22.58 2.27
C SER A 91 17.39 23.42 1.01
N VAL A 92 18.36 23.35 0.10
CA VAL A 92 18.34 24.06 -1.19
C VAL A 92 17.20 23.58 -2.08
N GLU A 93 16.96 22.27 -2.12
CA GLU A 93 15.86 21.70 -2.89
C GLU A 93 14.50 22.11 -2.32
N LYS A 94 14.38 22.20 -0.99
CA LYS A 94 13.17 22.69 -0.31
C LYS A 94 12.89 24.15 -0.65
N GLU A 95 13.89 25.01 -0.61
CA GLU A 95 13.75 26.43 -0.97
C GLU A 95 13.33 26.59 -2.43
N ARG A 96 13.98 25.86 -3.35
CA ARG A 96 13.62 25.86 -4.78
C ARG A 96 12.19 25.36 -5.00
N LEU A 97 11.77 24.29 -4.31
CA LEU A 97 10.40 23.78 -4.37
C LEU A 97 9.39 24.80 -3.86
N GLN A 98 9.70 25.56 -2.80
CA GLN A 98 8.83 26.62 -2.30
C GLN A 98 8.71 27.77 -3.30
N GLN A 99 9.80 28.19 -3.92
CA GLN A 99 9.79 29.20 -4.98
C GLN A 99 8.93 28.77 -6.17
N LEU A 100 9.10 27.52 -6.64
CA LEU A 100 8.32 26.96 -7.75
C LEU A 100 6.82 26.83 -7.42
N LYS A 101 6.47 26.43 -6.19
CA LYS A 101 5.07 26.37 -5.74
C LYS A 101 4.41 27.75 -5.73
N LYS A 102 5.13 28.78 -5.27
CA LYS A 102 4.65 30.18 -5.31
C LYS A 102 4.43 30.66 -6.74
N LEU A 103 5.35 30.37 -7.66
CA LEU A 103 5.23 30.75 -9.07
C LEU A 103 4.05 30.06 -9.78
N GLN A 104 3.74 28.83 -9.41
CA GLN A 104 2.62 28.08 -10.00
C GLN A 104 1.26 28.36 -9.34
N ASN A 105 1.18 29.27 -8.35
CA ASN A 105 -0.05 29.56 -7.59
C ASN A 105 -0.78 28.29 -7.11
N VAL A 106 -0.02 27.26 -6.73
CA VAL A 106 -0.58 26.07 -6.09
C VAL A 106 -0.72 26.41 -4.62
N GLU A 107 -1.93 26.80 -4.20
CA GLU A 107 -2.25 26.94 -2.77
C GLU A 107 -1.86 25.67 -2.02
N GLU A 108 -1.19 25.82 -0.88
CA GLU A 108 -0.83 24.70 -0.03
C GLU A 108 -2.08 23.89 0.31
N GLU A 109 -2.09 22.60 -0.05
CA GLU A 109 -3.18 21.70 0.30
C GLU A 109 -3.38 21.70 1.82
N LYS A 110 -4.48 22.33 2.29
CA LYS A 110 -4.96 22.17 3.66
C LYS A 110 -5.16 20.69 3.94
N GLU A 111 -4.76 20.24 5.14
CA GLU A 111 -4.82 18.83 5.54
C GLU A 111 -6.12 18.14 5.11
N PRO A 112 -6.04 16.89 4.61
CA PRO A 112 -7.18 16.18 4.08
C PRO A 112 -8.27 16.05 5.15
N ARG A 113 -9.35 16.82 5.01
CA ARG A 113 -10.48 16.79 5.95
C ARG A 113 -11.00 15.36 6.09
N PRO A 114 -11.26 14.86 7.31
CA PRO A 114 -11.72 13.50 7.50
C PRO A 114 -13.04 13.26 6.75
N LYS A 115 -13.01 12.29 5.82
CA LYS A 115 -14.21 11.90 5.07
C LYS A 115 -15.24 11.32 6.04
N ARG A 116 -16.36 12.03 6.23
CA ARG A 116 -17.50 11.55 7.03
C ARG A 116 -17.89 10.14 6.56
N ARG A 117 -17.88 9.18 7.49
CA ARG A 117 -18.31 7.80 7.20
C ARG A 117 -19.79 7.84 6.85
N LYS A 118 -20.15 7.38 5.64
CA LYS A 118 -21.56 7.19 5.28
C LYS A 118 -22.16 6.15 6.23
N VAL A 119 -23.28 6.48 6.86
CA VAL A 119 -24.05 5.52 7.65
C VAL A 119 -24.44 4.38 6.71
N LYS A 120 -23.99 3.15 7.03
CA LYS A 120 -24.37 1.97 6.26
C LYS A 120 -25.86 1.75 6.49
N GLY A 121 -26.64 1.63 5.41
CA GLY A 121 -28.04 1.23 5.51
C GLY A 121 -28.16 -0.11 6.24
N VAL A 122 -29.31 -0.32 6.88
CA VAL A 122 -29.61 -1.58 7.57
C VAL A 122 -29.39 -2.74 6.59
N ASN A 123 -28.74 -3.82 7.07
CA ASN A 123 -28.41 -5.00 6.28
C ASN A 123 -29.64 -5.45 5.46
N PRO A 124 -29.53 -5.63 4.13
CA PRO A 124 -30.67 -6.00 3.27
C PRO A 124 -31.31 -7.36 3.62
N LEU A 125 -30.69 -8.19 4.45
CA LEU A 125 -31.32 -9.39 5.02
C LEU A 125 -32.28 -9.11 6.20
N ALA A 126 -32.19 -7.94 6.82
CA ALA A 126 -33.00 -7.56 7.99
C ALA A 126 -34.34 -6.90 7.61
N MET A 127 -34.60 -6.61 6.33
CA MET A 127 -35.94 -6.25 5.89
C MET A 127 -36.73 -7.51 5.53
N LYS A 128 -37.86 -7.76 6.21
CA LYS A 128 -38.84 -8.74 5.73
C LYS A 128 -39.20 -8.35 4.29
N LYS A 129 -39.07 -9.29 3.35
CA LYS A 129 -39.39 -9.06 1.94
C LYS A 129 -40.82 -8.50 1.85
N LYS A 130 -41.00 -7.43 1.08
CA LYS A 130 -42.32 -6.87 0.78
C LYS A 130 -43.17 -7.96 0.12
N LYS A 131 -44.26 -8.38 0.77
CA LYS A 131 -45.23 -9.32 0.18
C LYS A 131 -45.83 -8.68 -1.08
N LYS A 132 -45.75 -9.38 -2.22
CA LYS A 132 -46.47 -8.99 -3.44
C LYS A 132 -47.94 -9.35 -3.24
N LYS A 133 -48.86 -8.41 -3.49
CA LYS A 133 -50.28 -8.76 -3.70
C LYS A 133 -50.37 -9.52 -5.03
N ALA A 134 -51.13 -10.60 -5.04
CA ALA A 134 -51.37 -11.42 -6.23
C ALA A 134 -52.03 -10.55 -7.32
N LYS A 135 -51.49 -10.62 -8.53
CA LYS A 135 -52.21 -10.31 -9.76
C LYS A 135 -52.17 -11.58 -10.59
N ASP A 136 -53.35 -12.03 -10.96
CA ASP A 136 -53.59 -13.28 -11.65
C ASP A 136 -53.11 -13.27 -13.11
N SER A 137 -52.86 -14.49 -13.58
CA SER A 137 -52.67 -14.96 -14.97
C SER A 137 -51.30 -14.77 -15.65
N ILE A 138 -50.90 -15.85 -16.33
CA ILE A 138 -49.59 -16.25 -16.87
C ILE A 138 -49.82 -16.55 -18.39
N PRO A 139 -48.87 -17.05 -19.21
CA PRO A 139 -47.55 -16.57 -19.71
C PRO A 139 -47.49 -16.44 -21.26
N ILE A 140 -46.42 -15.83 -21.81
CA ILE A 140 -45.67 -16.45 -22.93
C ILE A 140 -44.17 -16.32 -22.64
N LYS A 141 -43.48 -17.45 -22.74
CA LYS A 141 -42.03 -17.61 -22.59
C LYS A 141 -41.36 -17.24 -23.91
N ASP A 142 -40.17 -16.63 -23.83
CA ASP A 142 -39.07 -17.12 -24.65
C ASP A 142 -37.74 -17.02 -23.91
N ALA A 143 -36.99 -18.11 -24.05
CA ALA A 143 -35.77 -18.40 -23.34
C ALA A 143 -34.56 -17.64 -23.91
N ASN A 144 -33.50 -17.59 -23.11
CA ASN A 144 -32.15 -17.16 -23.44
C ASN A 144 -31.89 -15.64 -23.57
N SER A 145 -31.60 -15.01 -22.44
CA SER A 145 -30.47 -14.08 -22.40
C SER A 145 -29.62 -14.32 -21.15
N ILE A 146 -28.46 -14.93 -21.37
CA ILE A 146 -27.35 -14.95 -20.42
C ILE A 146 -27.09 -13.51 -20.00
N LYS A 147 -27.30 -13.18 -18.72
CA LYS A 147 -26.98 -11.86 -18.15
C LYS A 147 -25.47 -11.63 -18.23
N LYS A 148 -24.98 -11.04 -19.31
CA LYS A 148 -23.60 -10.58 -19.44
C LYS A 148 -23.28 -9.60 -18.31
N ARG A 149 -22.26 -9.92 -17.50
CA ARG A 149 -21.69 -9.00 -16.50
C ARG A 149 -21.33 -7.68 -17.20
N ARG A 150 -21.97 -6.57 -16.80
CA ARG A 150 -21.56 -5.22 -17.23
C ARG A 150 -20.12 -4.99 -16.77
N LYS A 151 -19.16 -4.98 -17.70
CA LYS A 151 -17.78 -4.59 -17.42
C LYS A 151 -17.79 -3.14 -16.95
N LYS A 152 -17.17 -2.86 -15.79
CA LYS A 152 -16.96 -1.48 -15.34
C LYS A 152 -16.09 -0.79 -16.39
N LYS A 153 -16.61 0.26 -17.04
CA LYS A 153 -15.79 1.15 -17.86
C LYS A 153 -14.71 1.73 -16.95
N ARG A 154 -13.43 1.50 -17.29
CA ARG A 154 -12.30 2.09 -16.57
C ARG A 154 -12.41 3.61 -16.77
N LYS A 155 -12.48 4.36 -15.67
CA LYS A 155 -12.40 5.82 -15.74
C LYS A 155 -11.02 6.18 -16.26
N ILE A 156 -10.97 6.89 -17.38
CA ILE A 156 -9.75 7.47 -17.92
C ILE A 156 -9.32 8.58 -16.97
N ALA A 157 -8.02 8.66 -16.66
CA ALA A 157 -7.49 9.70 -15.78
C ALA A 157 -7.66 11.08 -16.42
N ALA A 158 -7.88 12.12 -15.60
CA ALA A 158 -8.25 13.45 -16.09
C ALA A 158 -7.19 14.06 -17.03
N HIS A 159 -5.89 13.83 -16.77
CA HIS A 159 -4.80 14.30 -17.61
C HIS A 159 -4.81 13.67 -19.01
N VAL A 160 -5.12 12.37 -19.11
CA VAL A 160 -5.23 11.66 -20.40
C VAL A 160 -6.39 12.22 -21.24
N LEU A 161 -7.51 12.57 -20.59
CA LEU A 161 -8.63 13.23 -21.26
C LEU A 161 -8.26 14.64 -21.76
N GLN A 162 -7.47 15.39 -20.99
CA GLN A 162 -6.98 16.71 -21.41
C GLN A 162 -6.02 16.60 -22.60
N GLU A 163 -5.14 15.62 -22.61
CA GLU A 163 -4.15 15.42 -23.67
C GLU A 163 -4.80 14.95 -24.97
N LEU A 164 -5.74 14.00 -24.91
CA LEU A 164 -6.56 13.62 -26.07
C LEU A 164 -7.37 14.78 -26.63
N LYS A 165 -7.79 15.72 -25.78
CA LYS A 165 -8.50 16.93 -26.23
C LYS A 165 -7.55 17.92 -26.91
N LYS A 166 -6.31 18.06 -26.41
CA LYS A 166 -5.26 18.85 -27.07
C LYS A 166 -4.91 18.29 -28.44
N MET A 167 -4.73 16.97 -28.56
CA MET A 167 -4.42 16.31 -29.83
C MET A 167 -5.53 16.48 -30.89
N LYS A 168 -6.79 16.52 -30.46
CA LYS A 168 -7.93 16.77 -31.37
C LYS A 168 -8.00 18.21 -31.85
N ASN A 169 -7.64 19.16 -31.01
CA ASN A 169 -7.64 20.56 -31.39
C ASN A 169 -6.47 20.88 -32.35
N SER A 170 -5.31 20.24 -32.18
CA SER A 170 -4.18 20.41 -33.11
C SER A 170 -4.44 19.82 -34.51
N SER A 171 -5.33 18.81 -34.63
CA SER A 171 -5.71 18.25 -35.93
C SER A 171 -6.73 19.10 -36.68
N THR A 172 -7.55 19.90 -35.98
CA THR A 172 -8.57 20.75 -36.63
C THR A 172 -8.01 22.05 -37.19
N ASP A 173 -6.80 22.46 -36.77
CA ASP A 173 -6.15 23.68 -37.25
C ASP A 173 -5.40 23.49 -38.59
N ILE A 174 -5.26 22.25 -39.07
CA ILE A 174 -4.58 21.93 -40.34
C ILE A 174 -5.57 21.96 -41.54
N ASP A 175 -6.86 21.72 -41.30
CA ASP A 175 -7.88 21.59 -42.35
C ASP A 175 -8.63 22.91 -42.68
N VAL A 176 -8.27 24.04 -42.06
CA VAL A 176 -8.93 25.35 -42.27
C VAL A 176 -8.10 26.30 -43.17
N VAL A 177 -6.94 25.86 -43.66
CA VAL A 177 -6.12 26.63 -44.60
C VAL A 177 -6.08 25.92 -45.96
N GLN A 178 -7.18 26.03 -46.71
CA GLN A 178 -7.22 25.93 -48.18
C GLN A 178 -8.23 26.93 -48.73
#